data_AF-A0A934W4N0-F1
#
_entry.id   AF-A0A934W4N0-F1
#
_cell.length_a   1.000
_cell.length_b   1.000
_cell.length_c   1.000
_cell.angle_alpha   90.00
_cell.angle_beta   90.00
_cell.angle_gamma   90.00
#
_symmetry.space_group_name_H-M   'P 1'
#
loop_
_entity.id
_entity.type
_entity.pdbx_description
1 polymer ?
#
loop_
_entity_poly.entity_id
_entity_poly.type
_entity_poly.pdbx_seq_one_letter_code
_entity_poly.pdbx_strand_id
1 'polypeptide(L)'
;MKMTSKLIALSAAVLAGCGGGGSADGGAAQTSPQFIVWAGSSAGSHVIDGPGHVFAFYADTGCLYNYQTGQENSAFCLLPSSNVVAYGAFRGQVANVLASNGTCEAAIIDSLTGNFSDIELDTYGREVVVTTQLHPALCAP
;
A
#
# COMPACT_ATOMS: atom_id res chain seq x y z
N MET A 1 22.34 11.70 -44.47
CA MET A 1 21.74 10.47 -45.03
C MET A 1 20.24 10.68 -45.13
N LYS A 2 19.70 10.70 -46.35
CA LYS A 2 18.26 10.68 -46.64
C LYS A 2 17.83 9.21 -46.70
N MET A 3 16.76 8.83 -46.01
CA MET A 3 16.02 7.60 -46.30
C MET A 3 14.52 7.84 -46.19
N THR A 4 13.84 7.13 -47.06
CA THR A 4 12.61 7.51 -47.74
C THR A 4 11.39 6.89 -47.06
N SER A 5 10.31 7.65 -47.07
CA SER A 5 8.93 7.26 -46.73
C SER A 5 8.42 6.05 -47.51
N LYS A 6 7.59 5.19 -46.87
CA LYS A 6 6.50 4.45 -47.53
C LYS A 6 5.33 4.17 -46.57
N LEU A 7 4.14 4.60 -47.01
CA LEU A 7 2.81 4.26 -46.49
C LEU A 7 2.51 2.76 -46.60
N ILE A 8 1.73 2.23 -45.67
CA ILE A 8 0.84 1.08 -45.91
C ILE A 8 -0.53 1.40 -45.30
N ALA A 9 -1.55 1.45 -46.16
CA ALA A 9 -2.95 1.56 -45.83
C ALA A 9 -3.49 0.20 -45.35
N LEU A 10 -4.32 0.19 -44.31
CA LEU A 10 -5.08 -1.00 -43.91
C LEU A 10 -6.58 -0.75 -44.08
N SER A 11 -7.18 -1.57 -44.95
CA SER A 11 -8.59 -1.57 -45.33
C SER A 11 -9.50 -2.03 -44.19
N ALA A 12 -10.67 -1.41 -44.11
CA ALA A 12 -11.81 -1.88 -43.36
C ALA A 12 -12.41 -3.14 -44.00
N ALA A 13 -12.82 -4.10 -43.16
CA ALA A 13 -13.72 -5.18 -43.54
C ALA A 13 -14.79 -5.34 -42.45
N VAL A 14 -16.05 -5.12 -42.86
CA VAL A 14 -17.27 -5.35 -42.09
C VAL A 14 -17.69 -6.79 -42.35
N LEU A 15 -17.98 -7.58 -41.31
CA LEU A 15 -18.79 -8.80 -41.40
C LEU A 15 -19.53 -9.00 -40.08
N ALA A 16 -20.84 -8.77 -40.14
CA ALA A 16 -21.80 -9.15 -39.11
C ALA A 16 -21.92 -10.68 -39.06
N GLY A 17 -21.68 -11.26 -37.89
CA GLY A 17 -21.94 -12.67 -37.59
C GLY A 17 -22.85 -12.76 -36.36
N CYS A 18 -24.10 -13.16 -36.61
CA CYS A 18 -25.04 -13.59 -35.58
C CYS A 18 -24.75 -15.05 -35.22
N GLY A 19 -24.45 -15.29 -33.95
CA GLY A 19 -24.28 -16.60 -33.30
C GLY A 19 -23.81 -16.30 -31.87
N GLY A 20 -24.59 -16.54 -30.83
CA GLY A 20 -25.28 -17.78 -30.53
C GLY A 20 -24.30 -18.67 -29.76
N GLY A 21 -24.14 -18.41 -28.46
CA GLY A 21 -23.26 -19.19 -27.59
C GLY A 21 -23.11 -18.52 -26.24
N GLY A 22 -23.82 -19.05 -25.24
CA GLY A 22 -23.71 -18.57 -23.87
C GLY A 22 -22.33 -18.85 -23.32
N SER A 23 -21.61 -17.77 -22.99
CA SER A 23 -20.62 -17.81 -21.92
C SER A 23 -21.24 -17.03 -20.78
N ALA A 24 -21.72 -17.76 -19.77
CA ALA A 24 -21.74 -17.20 -18.44
C ALA A 24 -20.27 -17.04 -18.05
N ASP A 25 -19.66 -15.95 -18.52
CA ASP A 25 -18.40 -15.46 -17.99
C ASP A 25 -18.73 -15.04 -16.56
N GLY A 26 -18.72 -16.02 -15.66
CA GLY A 26 -18.55 -15.81 -14.25
C GLY A 26 -17.17 -15.21 -14.05
N GLY A 27 -17.03 -13.94 -14.43
CA GLY A 27 -15.93 -13.10 -14.02
C GLY A 27 -16.00 -13.11 -12.50
N ALA A 28 -15.17 -13.96 -11.88
CA ALA A 28 -14.89 -13.85 -10.47
C ALA A 28 -14.46 -12.40 -10.28
N ALA A 29 -15.33 -11.59 -9.67
CA ALA A 29 -14.98 -10.23 -9.31
C ALA A 29 -13.67 -10.36 -8.54
N GLN A 30 -12.58 -9.76 -9.07
CA GLN A 30 -11.35 -9.65 -8.31
C GLN A 30 -11.75 -9.01 -6.99
N THR A 31 -11.75 -9.80 -5.93
CA THR A 31 -12.01 -9.30 -4.59
C THR A 31 -10.89 -8.32 -4.32
N SER A 32 -11.24 -7.03 -4.30
CA SER A 32 -10.29 -5.98 -3.95
C SER A 32 -9.58 -6.37 -2.65
N PRO A 33 -8.27 -6.10 -2.54
CA PRO A 33 -7.54 -6.27 -1.28
C PRO A 33 -8.35 -5.75 -0.11
N GLN A 34 -8.52 -6.57 0.93
CA GLN A 34 -9.16 -6.16 2.16
C GLN A 34 -8.07 -5.73 3.13
N PHE A 35 -8.16 -4.49 3.60
CA PHE A 35 -7.19 -3.91 4.51
C PHE A 35 -7.80 -3.66 5.88
N ILE A 36 -6.97 -3.68 6.91
CA ILE A 36 -7.36 -3.34 8.29
C ILE A 36 -7.75 -1.86 8.33
N VAL A 37 -8.92 -1.55 8.88
CA VAL A 37 -9.36 -0.18 9.15
C VAL A 37 -8.92 0.21 10.56
N TRP A 38 -8.24 1.34 10.68
CA TRP A 38 -7.70 1.82 11.95
C TRP A 38 -8.71 2.75 12.64
N ALA A 39 -9.29 2.27 13.74
CA ALA A 39 -10.21 3.07 14.54
C ALA A 39 -9.54 4.37 15.00
N GLY A 40 -10.19 5.51 14.79
CA GLY A 40 -9.67 6.85 15.09
C GLY A 40 -8.81 7.47 13.98
N SER A 41 -8.44 6.72 12.94
CA SER A 41 -7.83 7.28 11.73
C SER A 41 -8.89 7.83 10.79
N SER A 42 -8.72 9.07 10.35
CA SER A 42 -9.53 9.71 9.31
C SER A 42 -9.28 9.15 7.92
N ALA A 43 -8.13 8.49 7.71
CA ALA A 43 -7.73 7.88 6.45
C ALA A 43 -8.15 6.40 6.33
N GLY A 44 -8.98 5.89 7.25
CA GLY A 44 -9.53 4.54 7.20
C GLY A 44 -8.45 3.46 7.37
N SER A 45 -8.08 2.79 6.28
CA SER A 45 -7.09 1.70 6.29
C SER A 45 -5.65 2.15 6.06
N HIS A 46 -5.44 3.41 5.69
CA HIS A 46 -4.11 3.92 5.42
C HIS A 46 -3.30 4.07 6.70
N VAL A 47 -2.01 3.74 6.57
CA VAL A 47 -0.99 3.97 7.57
C VAL A 47 0.14 4.76 6.92
N ILE A 48 0.63 5.81 7.58
CA ILE A 48 1.72 6.64 7.07
C ILE A 48 3.04 6.34 7.78
N ASP A 49 4.15 6.58 7.07
CA ASP A 49 5.49 6.66 7.65
C ASP A 49 5.88 8.12 7.97
N GLY A 50 7.13 8.35 8.41
CA GLY A 50 7.63 9.68 8.75
C GLY A 50 7.57 10.71 7.61
N PRO A 51 7.98 10.37 6.38
CA PRO A 51 7.81 11.22 5.20
C PRO A 51 6.37 11.38 4.69
N GLY A 52 5.42 10.58 5.17
CA GLY A 52 4.00 10.63 4.75
C GLY A 52 3.69 9.73 3.55
N HIS A 53 4.53 8.75 3.25
CA HIS A 53 4.18 7.70 2.30
C HIS A 53 3.07 6.82 2.87
N VAL A 54 2.23 6.31 1.97
CA VAL A 54 1.01 5.60 2.34
C VAL A 54 1.22 4.10 2.19
N PHE A 55 0.83 3.38 3.24
CA PHE A 55 0.80 1.93 3.34
C PHE A 55 -0.57 1.47 3.82
N ALA A 56 -0.79 0.17 3.81
CA ALA A 56 -1.90 -0.48 4.51
C ALA A 56 -1.42 -1.81 5.09
N PHE A 57 -2.23 -2.42 5.95
CA PHE A 57 -2.02 -3.80 6.38
C PHE A 57 -3.16 -4.66 5.87
N TYR A 58 -2.83 -5.78 5.23
CA TYR A 58 -3.81 -6.76 4.80
C TYR A 58 -4.61 -7.31 5.98
N ALA A 59 -5.92 -7.44 5.83
CA ALA A 59 -6.81 -7.90 6.91
C ALA A 59 -6.68 -9.41 7.21
N ASP A 60 -6.22 -10.19 6.24
CA ASP A 60 -6.05 -11.64 6.34
C ASP A 60 -4.65 -12.03 6.81
N THR A 61 -3.59 -11.44 6.25
CA THR A 61 -2.19 -11.76 6.62
C THR A 61 -1.65 -10.86 7.73
N GLY A 62 -2.20 -9.66 7.88
CA GLY A 62 -1.65 -8.62 8.76
C GLY A 62 -0.33 -8.04 8.26
N CYS A 63 0.08 -8.31 7.01
CA CYS A 63 1.34 -7.83 6.44
C CYS A 63 1.18 -6.53 5.68
N LEU A 64 2.26 -5.77 5.60
CA LEU A 64 2.31 -4.45 5.01
C LEU A 64 2.10 -4.52 3.48
N TYR A 65 1.21 -3.69 2.97
CA TYR A 65 1.07 -3.37 1.56
C TYR A 65 1.64 -1.96 1.31
N ASN A 66 2.54 -1.86 0.36
CA ASN A 66 3.12 -0.59 -0.04
C ASN A 66 2.46 -0.07 -1.31
N TYR A 67 1.77 1.08 -1.20
CA TYR A 67 1.08 1.67 -2.35
C TYR A 67 2.03 2.22 -3.43
N GLN A 68 3.29 2.48 -3.10
CA GLN A 68 4.28 2.95 -4.06
C GLN A 68 4.77 1.82 -4.97
N THR A 69 5.00 0.64 -4.40
CA THR A 69 5.50 -0.53 -5.15
C THR A 69 4.37 -1.43 -5.65
N GLY A 70 3.19 -1.35 -5.04
CA GLY A 70 2.06 -2.23 -5.31
C GLY A 70 2.29 -3.66 -4.81
N GLN A 71 3.16 -3.85 -3.81
CA GLN A 71 3.55 -5.16 -3.32
C GLN A 71 3.30 -5.32 -1.82
N GLU A 72 3.07 -6.57 -1.42
CA GLU A 72 3.05 -7.01 -0.02
C GLU A 72 4.47 -7.33 0.45
N ASN A 73 4.79 -6.94 1.68
CA ASN A 73 6.00 -7.35 2.38
C ASN A 73 5.65 -8.33 3.50
N SER A 74 5.80 -9.62 3.21
CA SER A 74 5.53 -10.71 4.15
C SER A 74 6.53 -10.83 5.31
N ALA A 75 7.60 -10.04 5.30
CA ALA A 75 8.51 -9.93 6.44
C ALA A 75 8.11 -8.80 7.41
N PHE A 76 7.19 -7.92 7.01
CA PHE A 76 6.74 -6.75 7.77
C PHE A 76 5.26 -6.92 8.12
N CYS A 77 4.99 -7.55 9.27
CA CYS A 77 3.62 -7.92 9.63
C CYS A 77 3.28 -7.56 11.07
N LEU A 78 1.99 -7.35 11.31
CA LEU A 78 1.43 -7.21 12.64
C LEU A 78 1.59 -8.51 13.42
N LEU A 79 1.86 -8.38 14.73
CA LEU A 79 1.71 -9.50 15.64
C LEU A 79 0.21 -9.83 15.78
N PRO A 80 -0.17 -11.11 15.88
CA PRO A 80 -1.57 -11.53 15.90
C PRO A 80 -2.42 -10.75 16.89
N SER A 81 -3.56 -10.22 16.41
CA SER A 81 -4.54 -9.48 17.21
C SER A 81 -3.96 -8.29 17.99
N SER A 82 -2.96 -7.61 17.45
CA SER A 82 -2.35 -6.44 18.06
C SER A 82 -2.16 -5.30 17.04
N ASN A 83 -1.84 -4.10 17.55
CA ASN A 83 -1.32 -3.01 16.73
C ASN A 83 0.22 -2.96 16.71
N VAL A 84 0.89 -4.00 17.18
CA VAL A 84 2.36 -4.09 17.18
C VAL A 84 2.81 -4.69 15.88
N VAL A 85 3.79 -4.08 15.23
CA VAL A 85 4.37 -4.55 13.98
C VAL A 85 5.78 -5.08 14.19
N ALA A 86 6.14 -6.14 13.46
CA ALA A 86 7.44 -6.76 13.49
C ALA A 86 8.07 -6.81 12.10
N TYR A 87 9.35 -6.44 12.04
CA TYR A 87 10.19 -6.59 10.84
C TYR A 87 11.61 -6.99 11.28
N GLY A 88 11.95 -8.27 11.16
CA GLY A 88 13.19 -8.80 11.74
C GLY A 88 13.30 -8.50 13.25
N ALA A 89 14.32 -7.75 13.64
CA ALA A 89 14.51 -7.32 15.03
C ALA A 89 13.72 -6.05 15.41
N PHE A 90 13.26 -5.27 14.43
CA PHE A 90 12.49 -4.05 14.67
C PHE A 90 11.11 -4.37 15.26
N ARG A 91 10.66 -3.51 16.19
CA ARG A 91 9.32 -3.53 16.77
C ARG A 91 8.75 -2.13 16.74
N GLY A 92 7.61 -1.99 16.06
CA GLY A 92 6.86 -0.75 16.01
C GLY A 92 5.44 -0.94 16.52
N GLN A 93 4.70 0.16 16.59
CA GLN A 93 3.29 0.19 16.92
C GLN A 93 2.56 1.09 15.92
N VAL A 94 1.42 0.62 15.44
CA VAL A 94 0.48 1.46 14.69
C VAL A 94 -0.36 2.27 15.67
N ALA A 95 -0.27 3.59 15.60
CA ALA A 95 -1.00 4.51 16.46
C ALA A 95 -1.54 5.70 15.66
N ASN A 96 -2.63 6.33 16.15
CA ASN A 96 -3.15 7.54 15.52
C ASN A 96 -2.33 8.75 15.94
N VAL A 97 -1.78 9.44 14.94
CA VAL A 97 -0.96 10.64 15.09
C VAL A 97 -1.64 11.83 14.44
N LEU A 98 -1.33 13.02 14.95
CA LEU A 98 -1.77 14.26 14.35
C LEU A 98 -0.89 14.59 13.14
N ALA A 99 -1.45 14.44 11.94
CA ALA A 99 -0.80 14.81 10.69
C ALA A 99 -0.70 16.35 10.56
N SER A 100 0.15 16.83 9.65
CA SER A 100 0.43 18.26 9.47
C SER A 100 -0.78 19.09 9.03
N ASN A 101 -1.79 18.45 8.45
CA ASN A 101 -3.08 19.04 8.06
C ASN A 101 -4.08 19.10 9.24
N GLY A 102 -3.71 18.62 10.43
CA GLY A 102 -4.54 18.61 11.63
C GLY A 102 -5.49 17.40 11.73
N THR A 103 -5.41 16.43 10.82
CA THR A 103 -6.22 15.20 10.89
C THR A 103 -5.51 14.10 11.65
N CYS A 104 -6.28 13.17 12.21
CA CYS A 104 -5.75 11.96 12.81
C CYS A 104 -5.52 10.90 11.75
N GLU A 105 -4.31 10.39 11.63
CA GLU A 105 -3.96 9.32 10.71
C GLU A 105 -3.18 8.23 11.45
N ALA A 106 -3.37 6.97 11.06
CA ALA A 106 -2.57 5.89 11.62
C ALA A 106 -1.13 6.00 11.09
N ALA A 107 -0.14 5.81 11.96
CA ALA A 107 1.26 5.81 11.58
C ALA A 107 2.04 4.72 12.32
N ILE A 108 3.17 4.31 11.74
CA ILE A 108 4.09 3.36 12.38
C ILE A 108 5.10 4.13 13.23
N ILE A 109 5.08 3.85 14.53
CA ILE A 109 5.97 4.46 15.51
C ILE A 109 6.88 3.37 16.09
N ASP A 110 8.17 3.64 16.18
CA ASP A 110 9.12 2.78 16.88
C ASP A 110 8.74 2.67 18.37
N SER A 111 8.48 1.46 18.86
CA SER A 111 7.98 1.25 20.22
C SER A 111 9.01 1.54 21.31
N LEU A 112 10.30 1.60 20.97
CA LEU A 112 11.38 1.90 21.92
C LEU A 112 11.62 3.40 22.04
N THR A 113 11.62 4.09 20.90
CA THR A 113 12.01 5.51 20.85
C THR A 113 10.81 6.44 20.82
N GLY A 114 9.64 5.97 20.38
CA GLY A 114 8.46 6.79 20.13
C GLY A 114 8.56 7.63 18.86
N ASN A 115 9.60 7.44 18.03
CA ASN A 115 9.78 8.18 16.79
C ASN A 115 8.97 7.56 15.65
N PHE A 116 8.68 8.36 14.61
CA PHE A 116 8.21 7.81 13.35
C PHE A 116 9.21 6.80 12.78
N SER A 117 8.68 5.71 12.25
CA SER A 117 9.42 4.80 11.38
C SER A 117 9.28 5.26 9.94
N ASP A 118 10.38 5.23 9.20
CA ASP A 118 10.46 5.46 7.77
C ASP A 118 10.65 4.10 7.08
N ILE A 119 9.92 3.88 5.98
CA ILE A 119 9.99 2.65 5.20
C ILE A 119 10.54 3.02 3.84
N GLU A 120 11.83 2.73 3.66
CA GLU A 120 12.56 3.06 2.45
C GLU A 120 12.83 1.81 1.61
N LEU A 121 13.16 2.00 0.33
CA LEU A 121 13.71 0.94 -0.50
C LEU A 121 15.23 1.01 -0.50
N ASP A 122 15.88 -0.11 -0.21
CA ASP A 122 17.33 -0.24 -0.35
C ASP A 122 17.77 -0.27 -1.84
N THR A 123 19.08 -0.35 -2.08
CA THR A 123 19.64 -0.40 -3.45
C THR A 123 19.19 -1.61 -4.28
N TYR A 124 18.56 -2.61 -3.64
CA TYR A 124 18.03 -3.80 -4.28
C TYR A 124 16.49 -3.76 -4.41
N GLY A 125 15.86 -2.65 -4.04
CA GLY A 125 14.40 -2.49 -4.06
C GLY A 125 13.70 -3.23 -2.92
N ARG A 126 14.40 -3.57 -1.84
CA ARG A 126 13.79 -4.20 -0.66
C ARG A 126 13.43 -3.13 0.35
N GLU A 127 12.25 -3.28 0.95
CA GLU A 127 11.83 -2.41 2.03
C GLU A 127 12.70 -2.61 3.27
N VAL A 128 13.18 -1.51 3.83
CA VAL A 128 13.96 -1.44 5.06
C VAL A 128 13.35 -0.39 5.99
N VAL A 129 13.49 -0.61 7.30
CA VAL A 129 13.01 0.35 8.31
C VAL A 129 14.15 1.23 8.77
N VAL A 130 13.93 2.54 8.71
CA VAL A 130 14.82 3.56 9.25
C VAL A 130 14.05 4.36 10.31
N THR A 131 14.53 4.40 11.54
CA THR A 131 13.90 5.22 12.58
C THR A 131 14.27 6.68 12.37
N THR A 132 13.29 7.56 12.19
CA THR A 132 13.52 9.01 12.12
C THR A 132 13.83 9.58 13.51
N GLN A 133 14.28 10.84 13.59
CA GLN A 133 14.39 11.57 14.87
C GLN A 133 13.14 12.42 15.19
N LEU A 134 12.02 12.14 14.52
CA LEU A 134 10.79 12.92 14.67
C LEU A 134 9.79 12.17 15.56
N HIS A 135 9.39 12.80 16.66
CA HIS A 135 8.29 12.34 17.50
C HIS A 135 6.94 12.87 17.00
N PRO A 136 5.97 12.00 16.66
CA PRO A 136 4.61 12.44 16.40
C PRO A 136 3.92 12.97 17.67
N ALA A 137 3.05 13.95 17.48
CA ALA A 137 1.97 14.19 18.44
C ALA A 137 0.90 13.11 18.26
N LEU A 138 0.52 12.43 19.35
CA LEU A 138 -0.57 11.46 19.32
C LEU A 138 -1.92 12.16 19.28
N CYS A 139 -2.88 11.56 18.58
CA CYS A 139 -4.27 11.99 18.68
C CYS A 139 -4.84 11.70 20.07
N ALA A 140 -5.78 12.54 20.50
CA ALA A 140 -6.54 12.26 21.71
C ALA A 140 -7.35 10.95 21.54
N PRO A 141 -7.45 10.12 22.59
CA PRO A 141 -8.22 8.89 22.57
C PRO A 141 -9.74 9.14 22.42
#